data_AF-A0A512IMI5-F1
#
_entry.id   AF-A0A512IMI5-F1
#
_cell.length_a   1.000
_cell.length_b   1.000
_cell.length_c   1.000
_cell.angle_alpha   90.00
_cell.angle_beta   90.00
_cell.angle_gamma   90.00
#
_symmetry.space_group_name_H-M   'P 1'
#
loop_
_entity.id
_entity.type
_entity.pdbx_description
1 polymer ?
#
loop_
_entity_poly.entity_id
_entity_poly.type
_entity_poly.pdbx_seq_one_letter_code
_entity_poly.pdbx_strand_id
1 'polypeptide(L)'
;MRSRHLTRNGTACVFQIRVPKSLDPCFQLAPIRITLGPVPNARARRAADVLAGLARLEFERLGAQPMPPDPALARRSVERRLALTVPTLLGLNALGDSRLSDDVREPATGAAFDALAQIGLDRAAGRGVFANRSIRFEAPFLAALGEENPARALIGKPPQAAKALDPIQSQLDPIQSQLDAIQAQQAELLARIARQAPGPTGMPFSVAADKTIAAKRETHGPNDPEVGALEHRKMVFIGLIGDRPVDAYSREDLQSFVNALA
;
A
#
# COMPACT_ATOMS: atom_id res chain seq x y z
N MET A 1 31.69 2.86 4.58
CA MET A 1 31.73 3.76 5.76
C MET A 1 30.31 4.07 6.25
N ARG A 2 30.01 3.85 7.54
CA ARG A 2 28.76 4.30 8.17
C ARG A 2 28.80 5.83 8.31
N SER A 3 27.82 6.54 7.77
CA SER A 3 27.70 7.99 7.95
C SER A 3 27.39 8.31 9.40
N ARG A 4 28.32 8.98 10.09
CA ARG A 4 28.31 9.18 11.56
C ARG A 4 27.06 9.90 12.10
N HIS A 5 26.37 10.66 11.25
CA HIS A 5 25.23 11.50 11.62
C HIS A 5 23.90 11.01 11.07
N LEU A 6 23.84 9.78 10.53
CA LEU A 6 22.63 9.23 9.95
C LEU A 6 22.16 8.00 10.73
N THR A 7 20.89 8.02 11.11
CA THR A 7 20.17 6.90 11.71
C THR A 7 18.95 6.57 10.88
N ARG A 8 18.31 5.43 11.16
CA ARG A 8 17.04 5.02 10.52
C ARG A 8 15.95 4.88 11.56
N ASN A 9 14.74 5.29 11.19
CA ASN A 9 13.53 5.03 11.94
C ASN A 9 12.49 4.44 10.97
N GLY A 10 12.31 3.12 11.01
CA GLY A 10 11.55 2.39 10.00
C GLY A 10 12.11 2.64 8.58
N THR A 11 11.27 3.18 7.70
CA THR A 11 11.63 3.54 6.32
C THR A 11 12.30 4.91 6.19
N ALA A 12 12.24 5.75 7.22
CA ALA A 12 12.74 7.11 7.18
C ALA A 12 14.22 7.21 7.60
N CYS A 13 14.96 8.03 6.87
CA CYS A 13 16.30 8.46 7.27
C CYS A 13 16.21 9.64 8.25
N VAL A 14 17.01 9.61 9.31
CA VAL A 14 17.03 10.63 10.36
C VAL A 14 18.45 11.13 10.55
N PHE A 15 18.65 12.43 10.33
CA PHE A 15 19.87 13.12 10.71
C PHE A 15 19.91 13.30 12.22
N GLN A 16 21.05 12.98 12.84
CA GLN A 16 21.26 13.12 14.27
C GLN A 16 22.64 13.72 14.58
N ILE A 17 22.67 14.78 15.39
CA ILE A 17 23.91 15.37 15.91
C ILE A 17 23.76 15.77 17.38
N ARG A 18 24.81 15.58 18.18
CA ARG A 18 24.85 16.00 19.59
C ARG A 18 25.43 17.40 19.73
N VAL A 19 24.99 18.12 20.77
CA VAL A 19 25.64 19.35 21.21
C VAL A 19 27.07 19.01 21.68
N PRO A 20 28.09 19.76 21.26
CA PRO A 20 29.47 19.49 21.66
C PRO A 20 29.70 19.79 23.14
N LYS A 21 30.71 19.14 23.73
CA LYS A 21 31.09 19.30 25.16
C LYS A 21 31.39 20.74 25.55
N SER A 22 31.87 21.57 24.62
CA SER A 22 32.12 22.99 24.86
C SER A 22 30.85 23.78 25.19
N LEU A 23 29.68 23.32 24.73
CA LEU A 23 28.38 23.96 24.95
C LEU A 23 27.47 23.15 25.89
N ASP A 24 27.66 21.83 26.00
CA ASP A 24 26.97 20.95 26.95
C ASP A 24 27.99 20.04 27.65
N PRO A 25 28.71 20.54 28.67
CA PRO A 25 29.82 19.81 29.30
C PRO A 25 29.43 18.47 29.91
N CYS A 26 28.18 18.37 30.39
CA CYS A 26 27.64 17.20 31.07
C CYS A 26 26.82 16.28 30.14
N PHE A 27 26.69 16.62 28.84
CA PHE A 27 25.89 15.87 27.86
C PHE A 27 24.45 15.61 28.31
N GLN A 28 23.85 16.56 29.02
CA GLN A 28 22.48 16.42 29.53
C GLN A 28 21.44 16.53 28.41
N LEU A 29 21.78 17.18 27.31
CA LEU A 29 20.85 17.39 26.21
C LEU A 29 20.77 16.17 25.31
N ALA A 30 19.53 15.78 24.98
CA ALA A 30 19.29 14.82 23.92
C ALA A 30 19.86 15.30 22.57
N PRO A 31 20.24 14.38 21.66
CA PRO A 31 20.66 14.75 20.32
C PRO A 31 19.59 15.54 19.56
N ILE A 32 20.02 16.47 18.71
CA ILE A 32 19.16 17.09 17.70
C ILE A 32 18.86 16.03 16.64
N ARG A 33 17.57 15.82 16.35
CA ARG A 33 17.09 14.84 15.37
C ARG A 33 16.21 15.52 14.34
N ILE A 34 16.49 15.26 13.07
CA ILE A 34 15.72 15.80 11.94
C ILE A 34 15.39 14.66 10.99
N THR A 35 14.11 14.46 10.74
CA THR A 35 13.63 13.46 9.80
C THR A 35 13.83 13.96 8.37
N LEU A 36 14.66 13.28 7.59
CA LEU A 36 14.83 13.55 6.15
C LEU A 36 13.72 12.87 5.32
N GLY A 37 13.12 11.81 5.88
CA GLY A 37 12.05 11.04 5.25
C GLY A 37 12.56 9.84 4.45
N PRO A 38 11.73 9.23 3.61
CA PRO A 38 12.11 8.09 2.78
C PRO A 38 12.96 8.57 1.60
N VAL A 39 14.27 8.68 1.81
CA VAL A 39 15.25 9.06 0.78
C VAL A 39 16.29 7.96 0.58
N PRO A 40 16.81 7.76 -0.65
CA PRO A 40 17.89 6.81 -0.89
C PRO A 40 19.11 7.11 0.00
N ASN A 41 19.77 6.05 0.50
CA ASN A 41 20.90 6.18 1.44
C ASN A 41 21.99 7.14 0.94
N ALA A 42 22.32 7.12 -0.35
CA ALA A 42 23.33 8.01 -0.91
C ALA A 42 22.93 9.50 -0.79
N ARG A 43 21.67 9.84 -1.05
CA ARG A 43 21.14 11.20 -0.91
C ARG A 43 21.04 11.61 0.56
N ALA A 44 20.57 10.70 1.41
CA ALA A 44 20.50 10.91 2.85
C ALA A 44 21.87 11.26 3.46
N ARG A 45 22.94 10.60 2.98
CA ARG A 45 24.31 10.88 3.40
C ARG A 45 24.75 12.29 2.99
N ARG A 46 24.57 12.66 1.71
CA ARG A 46 24.92 14.01 1.23
C ARG A 46 24.21 15.09 2.04
N ALA A 47 22.90 14.94 2.26
CA ALA A 47 22.13 15.87 3.09
C ALA A 47 22.65 15.91 4.53
N ALA A 48 22.93 14.74 5.14
CA ALA A 48 23.47 14.66 6.49
C ALA A 48 24.85 15.32 6.63
N ASP A 49 25.73 15.21 5.62
CA ASP A 49 27.05 15.83 5.65
C ASP A 49 26.94 17.37 5.59
N VAL A 50 26.05 17.90 4.74
CA VAL A 50 25.77 19.35 4.68
C VAL A 50 25.18 19.85 5.99
N LEU A 51 24.18 19.14 6.55
CA LEU A 51 23.57 19.50 7.83
C LEU A 51 24.57 19.41 8.99
N ALA A 52 25.48 18.44 8.98
CA ALA A 52 26.54 18.33 9.96
C ALA A 52 27.51 19.51 9.87
N GLY A 53 27.88 19.93 8.66
CA GLY A 53 28.71 21.12 8.44
C GLY A 53 28.04 22.38 8.99
N LEU A 54 26.78 22.62 8.63
CA LEU A 54 26.00 23.76 9.11
C LEU A 54 25.84 23.77 10.63
N ALA A 55 25.55 22.60 11.24
CA ALA A 55 25.43 22.48 12.68
C ALA A 55 26.74 22.80 13.40
N ARG A 56 27.88 22.31 12.88
CA ARG A 56 29.21 22.58 13.44
C ARG A 56 29.57 24.06 13.38
N LEU A 57 29.39 24.69 12.23
CA LEU A 57 29.61 26.13 12.07
C LEU A 57 28.77 26.93 13.07
N GLU A 58 27.51 26.53 13.28
CA GLU A 58 26.66 27.22 14.24
C GLU A 58 27.06 26.96 15.69
N PHE A 59 27.47 25.74 16.05
CA PHE A 59 28.02 25.47 17.38
C PHE A 59 29.30 26.28 17.63
N GLU A 60 30.20 26.36 16.67
CA GLU A 60 31.43 27.18 16.76
C GLU A 60 31.09 28.65 16.94
N ARG A 61 30.16 29.18 16.14
CA ARG A 61 29.67 30.56 16.26
C ARG A 61 29.10 30.87 17.64
N LEU A 62 28.34 29.93 18.23
CA LEU A 62 27.76 30.09 19.57
C LEU A 62 28.83 29.98 20.66
N GLY A 63 29.81 29.08 20.51
CA GLY A 63 30.92 28.90 21.45
C GLY A 63 31.94 30.04 21.43
N ALA A 64 32.05 30.76 20.32
CA ALA A 64 32.91 31.94 20.20
C ALA A 64 32.31 33.22 20.83
N GLN A 65 31.08 33.17 21.34
CA GLN A 65 30.46 34.32 22.01
C GLN A 65 31.14 34.59 23.36
N PRO A 66 31.30 35.86 23.78
CA PRO A 66 31.96 36.22 25.05
C PRO A 66 31.30 35.57 26.27
N MET A 67 29.98 35.42 26.21
CA MET A 67 29.19 34.64 27.14
C MET A 67 28.48 33.56 26.33
N PRO A 68 28.94 32.30 26.37
CA PRO A 68 28.30 31.23 25.65
C PRO A 68 26.85 31.08 26.17
N PRO A 69 25.88 30.91 25.26
CA PRO A 69 24.49 30.77 25.66
C PRO A 69 24.27 29.49 26.46
N ASP A 70 23.20 29.48 27.27
CA ASP A 70 22.72 28.27 27.93
C ASP A 70 22.65 27.10 26.92
N PRO A 71 23.19 25.91 27.25
CA PRO A 71 23.16 24.73 26.41
C PRO A 71 21.80 24.50 25.71
N ALA A 72 20.68 24.69 26.42
CA ALA A 72 19.35 24.47 25.85
C ALA A 72 19.01 25.51 24.77
N LEU A 73 19.39 26.78 24.96
CA LEU A 73 19.27 27.83 23.96
C LEU A 73 20.20 27.60 22.76
N ALA A 74 21.42 27.11 23.00
CA ALA A 74 22.36 26.76 21.94
C ALA A 74 21.78 25.66 21.04
N ARG A 75 21.26 24.59 21.66
CA ARG A 75 20.57 23.50 20.95
C ARG A 75 19.40 24.00 20.14
N ARG A 76 18.51 24.82 20.73
CA ARG A 76 17.34 25.38 20.02
C ARG A 76 17.74 26.27 18.85
N SER A 77 18.81 27.04 18.99
CA SER A 77 19.35 27.90 17.92
C SER A 77 19.82 27.09 16.73
N VAL A 78 20.59 26.03 16.97
CA VAL A 78 21.04 25.11 15.91
C VAL A 78 19.85 24.37 15.29
N GLU A 79 18.93 23.84 16.10
CA GLU A 79 17.75 23.14 15.60
C GLU A 79 16.88 24.05 14.71
N ARG A 80 16.69 25.31 15.11
CA ARG A 80 16.00 26.32 14.30
C ARG A 80 16.71 26.56 12.97
N ARG A 81 18.02 26.74 13.00
CA ARG A 81 18.82 26.98 11.79
C ARG A 81 18.76 25.81 10.82
N LEU A 82 18.85 24.57 11.34
CA LEU A 82 18.71 23.39 10.50
C LEU A 82 17.28 23.24 9.94
N ALA A 83 16.25 23.54 10.74
CA ALA A 83 14.87 23.47 10.30
C ALA A 83 14.57 24.42 9.12
N LEU A 84 15.23 25.59 9.06
CA LEU A 84 15.15 26.51 7.92
C LEU A 84 15.68 25.88 6.63
N THR A 85 16.79 25.15 6.70
CA THR A 85 17.52 24.71 5.50
C THR A 85 17.06 23.36 4.96
N VAL A 86 16.47 22.51 5.82
CA VAL A 86 16.12 21.13 5.46
C VAL A 86 15.17 21.05 4.25
N PRO A 87 14.05 21.80 4.18
CA PRO A 87 13.14 21.73 3.02
C PRO A 87 13.86 22.09 1.71
N THR A 88 14.69 23.12 1.70
CA THR A 88 15.49 23.52 0.54
C THR A 88 16.47 22.43 0.12
N LEU A 89 17.18 21.79 1.05
CA LEU A 89 18.08 20.68 0.73
C LEU A 89 17.34 19.47 0.16
N LEU A 90 16.14 19.18 0.67
CA LEU A 90 15.29 18.14 0.09
C LEU A 90 14.86 18.52 -1.33
N GLY A 91 14.50 19.79 -1.56
CA GLY A 91 14.16 20.32 -2.88
C GLY A 91 15.31 20.22 -3.88
N LEU A 92 16.52 20.63 -3.50
CA LEU A 92 17.71 20.52 -4.35
C LEU A 92 18.02 19.07 -4.72
N ASN A 93 17.82 18.14 -3.78
CA ASN A 93 17.95 16.72 -4.07
C ASN A 93 16.88 16.21 -5.04
N ALA A 94 15.64 16.69 -4.95
CA ALA A 94 14.57 16.32 -5.88
C ALA A 94 14.82 16.90 -7.29
N LEU A 95 15.27 18.15 -7.36
CA LEU A 95 15.60 18.83 -8.62
C LEU A 95 16.77 18.16 -9.35
N GLY A 96 17.75 17.61 -8.63
CA GLY A 96 18.90 16.92 -9.23
C GLY A 96 18.53 15.70 -10.10
N ASP A 97 17.36 15.11 -9.89
CA ASP A 97 16.84 13.97 -10.66
C ASP A 97 15.63 14.36 -11.54
N SER A 98 15.40 15.66 -11.70
CA SER A 98 14.25 16.21 -12.39
C SER A 98 14.20 15.79 -13.85
N ARG A 99 13.02 15.30 -14.27
CA ARG A 99 12.71 14.95 -15.67
C ARG A 99 11.72 15.93 -16.30
N LEU A 100 11.67 17.16 -15.77
CA LEU A 100 10.72 18.18 -16.20
C LEU A 100 11.02 18.68 -17.61
N SER A 101 9.95 18.90 -18.37
CA SER A 101 9.98 19.63 -19.63
C SER A 101 10.43 21.08 -19.45
N ASP A 102 11.07 21.65 -20.47
CA ASP A 102 11.64 23.00 -20.38
C ASP A 102 10.56 24.08 -20.14
N ASP A 103 9.34 23.87 -20.64
CA ASP A 103 8.22 24.80 -20.49
C ASP A 103 7.55 24.77 -19.10
N VAL A 104 7.90 23.80 -18.26
CA VAL A 104 7.37 23.63 -16.89
C VAL A 104 8.46 23.81 -15.85
N ARG A 105 9.71 23.44 -16.18
CA ARG A 105 10.84 23.39 -15.24
C ARG A 105 11.02 24.68 -14.46
N GLU A 106 11.19 25.82 -15.14
CA GLU A 106 11.48 27.10 -14.50
C GLU A 106 10.34 27.57 -13.56
N PRO A 107 9.08 27.69 -14.02
CA PRO A 107 8.00 28.17 -13.17
C PRO A 107 7.66 27.21 -12.03
N ALA A 108 7.71 25.89 -12.25
CA ALA A 108 7.47 24.90 -11.20
C ALA A 108 8.59 24.88 -10.16
N THR A 109 9.84 25.07 -10.60
CA THR A 109 10.99 25.16 -9.68
C THR A 109 10.85 26.38 -8.78
N GLY A 110 10.56 27.56 -9.33
CA GLY A 110 10.35 28.78 -8.53
C GLY A 110 9.25 28.60 -7.48
N ALA A 111 8.06 28.19 -7.92
CA ALA A 111 6.92 27.98 -7.03
C ALA A 111 7.20 26.93 -5.93
N ALA A 112 7.87 25.82 -6.28
CA ALA A 112 8.22 24.80 -5.31
C ALA A 112 9.23 25.30 -4.28
N PHE A 113 10.26 26.04 -4.68
CA PHE A 113 11.26 26.55 -3.74
C PHE A 113 10.73 27.67 -2.85
N ASP A 114 9.82 28.52 -3.33
CA ASP A 114 9.12 29.51 -2.50
C ASP A 114 8.31 28.82 -1.41
N ALA A 115 7.56 27.77 -1.76
CA ALA A 115 6.81 26.98 -0.79
C ALA A 115 7.73 26.26 0.21
N LEU A 116 8.82 25.65 -0.25
CA LEU A 116 9.80 25.00 0.62
C LEU A 116 10.48 25.98 1.58
N ALA A 117 10.78 27.20 1.12
CA ALA A 117 11.33 28.26 1.95
C ALA A 117 10.33 28.66 3.04
N GLN A 118 9.05 28.84 2.69
CA GLN A 118 8.00 29.15 3.66
C GLN A 118 7.82 28.02 4.69
N ILE A 119 7.84 26.75 4.27
CA ILE A 119 7.80 25.60 5.17
C ILE A 119 8.99 25.64 6.16
N GLY A 120 10.19 25.97 5.67
CA GLY A 120 11.37 26.13 6.51
C GLY A 120 11.19 27.22 7.57
N LEU A 121 10.69 28.39 7.16
CA LEU A 121 10.42 29.53 8.04
C LEU A 121 9.40 29.18 9.13
N ASP A 122 8.28 28.57 8.77
CA ASP A 122 7.23 28.18 9.72
C ASP A 122 7.75 27.15 10.75
N ARG A 123 8.51 26.14 10.29
CA ARG A 123 9.09 25.10 11.16
C ARG A 123 10.17 25.62 12.11
N ALA A 124 10.89 26.65 11.67
CA ALA A 124 11.92 27.32 12.46
C ALA A 124 11.31 28.27 13.50
N ALA A 125 10.24 28.96 13.11
CA ALA A 125 9.49 29.84 13.99
C ALA A 125 8.59 29.07 14.98
N GLY A 126 8.24 27.82 14.67
CA GLY A 126 7.32 27.00 15.47
C GLY A 126 5.87 27.49 15.40
N ARG A 127 5.53 28.28 14.38
CA ARG A 127 4.21 28.87 14.14
C ARG A 127 3.91 28.90 12.65
N GLY A 128 2.63 28.98 12.29
CA GLY A 128 2.18 28.93 10.91
C GLY A 128 1.64 27.57 10.51
N VAL A 129 1.06 27.51 9.32
CA VAL A 129 0.32 26.33 8.82
C VAL A 129 1.26 25.13 8.66
N PHE A 130 2.53 25.38 8.36
CA PHE A 130 3.51 24.32 8.07
C PHE A 130 4.41 23.95 9.27
N ALA A 131 4.17 24.53 10.44
CA ALA A 131 5.02 24.32 11.62
C ALA A 131 4.94 22.88 12.16
N ASN A 132 3.84 22.18 11.90
CA ASN A 132 3.65 20.79 12.35
C ASN A 132 4.61 19.85 11.61
N ARG A 133 5.60 19.32 12.35
CA ARG A 133 6.64 18.42 11.82
C ARG A 133 6.17 16.98 11.63
N SER A 134 5.03 16.60 12.20
CA SER A 134 4.42 15.29 11.98
C SER A 134 3.82 15.18 10.58
N ILE A 135 3.51 16.32 9.94
CA ILE A 135 2.96 16.39 8.59
C ILE A 135 4.07 16.77 7.60
N ARG A 136 4.15 16.01 6.51
CA ARG A 136 5.15 16.18 5.44
C ARG A 136 4.65 17.15 4.38
N PHE A 137 4.45 18.42 4.76
CA PHE A 137 3.99 19.47 3.84
C PHE A 137 4.94 19.69 2.65
N GLU A 138 6.21 19.31 2.77
CA GLU A 138 7.17 19.37 1.66
C GLU A 138 6.88 18.37 0.54
N ALA A 139 6.20 17.25 0.82
CA ALA A 139 6.04 16.14 -0.11
C ALA A 139 5.48 16.52 -1.50
N PRO A 140 4.36 17.27 -1.62
CA PRO A 140 3.85 17.67 -2.93
C PRO A 140 4.82 18.55 -3.72
N PHE A 141 5.56 19.43 -3.05
CA PHE A 141 6.54 20.31 -3.69
C PHE A 141 7.79 19.55 -4.12
N LEU A 142 8.22 18.55 -3.34
CA LEU A 142 9.28 17.64 -3.75
C LEU A 142 8.88 16.81 -4.97
N ALA A 143 7.63 16.34 -5.03
CA ALA A 143 7.10 15.65 -6.21
C ALA A 143 7.08 16.59 -7.42
N ALA A 144 6.64 17.85 -7.25
CA ALA A 144 6.65 18.86 -8.32
C ALA A 144 8.04 19.19 -8.86
N LEU A 145 9.11 18.99 -8.10
CA LEU A 145 10.48 19.17 -8.59
C LEU A 145 11.00 17.97 -9.39
N GLY A 146 10.48 16.77 -9.12
CA GLY A 146 10.93 15.52 -9.75
C GLY A 146 10.05 15.03 -10.90
N GLU A 147 8.75 15.32 -10.86
CA GLU A 147 7.73 14.70 -11.71
C GLU A 147 6.90 15.74 -12.49
N GLU A 148 6.68 15.46 -13.78
CA GLU A 148 6.03 16.38 -14.72
C GLU A 148 4.59 16.77 -14.33
N ASN A 149 3.76 15.79 -13.96
CA ASN A 149 2.35 16.05 -13.66
C ASN A 149 2.15 16.81 -12.34
N PRO A 150 2.84 16.46 -11.24
CA PRO A 150 2.89 17.30 -10.04
C PRO A 150 3.39 18.73 -10.32
N ALA A 151 4.40 18.88 -11.19
CA ALA A 151 4.91 20.20 -11.58
C ALA A 151 3.86 21.04 -12.32
N ARG A 152 3.18 20.44 -13.31
CA ARG A 152 2.08 21.07 -14.05
C ARG A 152 0.93 21.46 -13.14
N ALA A 153 0.52 20.57 -12.24
CA ALA A 153 -0.53 20.84 -11.26
C ALA A 153 -0.18 22.04 -10.36
N LEU A 154 1.07 22.13 -9.90
CA LEU A 154 1.54 23.24 -9.07
C LEU A 154 1.42 24.60 -9.77
N ILE A 155 1.66 24.65 -11.09
CA ILE A 155 1.59 25.89 -11.89
C ILE A 155 0.24 26.06 -12.62
N GLY A 156 -0.77 25.24 -12.31
CA GLY A 156 -2.10 25.34 -12.92
C GLY A 156 -2.18 24.92 -14.39
N LYS A 157 -1.19 24.20 -14.91
CA LYS A 157 -1.24 23.62 -16.26
C LYS A 157 -1.97 22.27 -16.24
N PRO A 158 -2.66 21.90 -17.34
CA PRO A 158 -3.28 20.59 -17.45
C PRO A 158 -2.21 19.49 -17.40
N PRO A 159 -2.54 18.31 -16.80
CA PRO A 159 -1.61 17.20 -16.74
C PRO A 159 -1.17 16.81 -18.14
N GLN A 160 0.11 16.47 -18.30
CA GLN A 160 0.54 15.85 -19.53
C GLN A 160 -0.07 14.46 -19.55
N ALA A 161 -0.88 14.18 -20.58
CA ALA A 161 -1.20 12.81 -20.90
C ALA A 161 0.12 12.06 -20.93
N ALA A 162 0.25 11.00 -20.13
CA ALA A 162 1.45 10.19 -20.13
C ALA A 162 1.78 9.92 -21.60
N LYS A 163 2.96 10.33 -22.07
CA LYS A 163 3.52 9.68 -23.26
C LYS A 163 3.39 8.21 -22.93
N ALA A 164 2.51 7.52 -23.67
CA ALA A 164 2.05 6.18 -23.35
C ALA A 164 3.24 5.37 -22.85
N LEU A 165 3.14 4.86 -21.63
CA LEU A 165 4.05 3.84 -21.16
C LEU A 165 3.89 2.66 -22.14
N ASP A 166 4.95 2.47 -22.92
CA ASP A 166 5.39 1.29 -23.64
C ASP A 166 4.60 0.76 -24.86
N PRO A 167 5.29 0.48 -26.00
CA PRO A 167 4.71 -0.23 -27.15
C PRO A 167 4.23 -1.66 -26.83
N ILE A 168 4.46 -2.14 -25.60
CA ILE A 168 4.00 -3.44 -25.09
C ILE A 168 2.52 -3.36 -24.71
N GLN A 169 2.03 -2.25 -24.16
CA GLN A 169 0.61 -2.13 -23.77
C GLN A 169 -0.31 -2.16 -25.01
N SER A 170 0.09 -1.48 -26.08
CA SER A 170 -0.60 -1.51 -27.38
C SER A 170 -0.54 -2.87 -28.08
N GLN A 171 0.41 -3.74 -27.71
CA GLN A 171 0.47 -5.14 -28.15
C GLN A 171 -0.33 -6.09 -27.24
N LEU A 172 -0.57 -5.71 -25.98
CA LEU A 172 -1.34 -6.52 -25.03
C LEU A 172 -2.86 -6.39 -25.24
N ASP A 173 -3.35 -5.23 -25.64
CA ASP A 173 -4.78 -5.01 -25.92
C ASP A 173 -5.37 -6.00 -26.97
N PRO A 174 -4.72 -6.27 -28.12
CA PRO A 174 -5.22 -7.27 -29.06
C PRO A 174 -5.08 -8.71 -28.52
N ILE A 175 -4.05 -9.01 -27.73
CA ILE A 175 -3.87 -10.35 -27.13
C ILE A 175 -4.95 -10.62 -26.07
N GLN A 176 -5.26 -9.62 -25.24
CA GLN A 176 -6.31 -9.71 -24.23
C GLN A 176 -7.69 -9.88 -24.89
N SER A 177 -7.95 -9.10 -25.95
CA SER A 177 -9.18 -9.23 -26.74
C SER A 177 -9.33 -10.60 -27.40
N GLN A 178 -8.22 -11.20 -27.86
CA GLN A 178 -8.20 -12.56 -28.39
C GLN A 178 -8.46 -13.61 -27.29
N LEU A 179 -7.89 -13.44 -26.09
CA LEU A 179 -8.14 -14.33 -24.96
C LEU A 179 -9.60 -14.30 -24.52
N ASP A 180 -10.20 -13.11 -24.44
CA ASP A 180 -11.62 -12.95 -24.08
C ASP A 180 -12.53 -13.60 -25.15
N ALA A 181 -12.19 -13.45 -26.43
CA ALA A 181 -12.90 -14.12 -27.53
C ALA A 181 -12.78 -15.65 -27.47
N ILE A 182 -11.59 -16.19 -27.16
CA ILE A 182 -11.37 -17.62 -27.00
C ILE A 182 -12.15 -18.15 -25.80
N GLN A 183 -12.16 -17.43 -24.68
CA GLN A 183 -12.92 -17.81 -23.49
C GLN A 183 -14.43 -17.80 -23.76
N ALA A 184 -14.94 -16.80 -24.49
CA ALA A 184 -16.34 -16.75 -24.90
C ALA A 184 -16.71 -17.93 -25.82
N GLN A 185 -15.84 -18.28 -26.78
CA GLN A 185 -16.03 -19.46 -27.63
C GLN A 185 -16.02 -20.78 -26.85
N GLN A 186 -15.13 -20.91 -25.86
CA GLN A 186 -15.10 -22.08 -24.99
C GLN A 186 -16.37 -22.19 -24.14
N ALA A 187 -16.85 -21.08 -23.58
CA ALA A 187 -18.10 -21.05 -22.82
C ALA A 187 -19.30 -21.43 -23.71
N GLU A 188 -19.34 -20.97 -24.96
CA GLU A 188 -20.38 -21.34 -25.91
C GLU A 188 -20.31 -22.84 -26.30
N LEU A 189 -19.11 -23.38 -26.53
CA LEU A 189 -18.92 -24.80 -26.80
C LEU A 189 -19.35 -25.67 -25.62
N LEU A 190 -18.97 -25.30 -24.39
CA LEU A 190 -19.40 -25.99 -23.17
C LEU A 190 -20.92 -25.91 -23.00
N ALA A 191 -21.55 -24.77 -23.28
CA ALA A 191 -23.00 -24.64 -23.24
C ALA A 191 -23.70 -25.51 -24.30
N ARG A 192 -23.12 -25.65 -25.50
CA ARG A 192 -23.63 -26.56 -26.53
C ARG A 192 -23.51 -28.03 -26.12
N ILE A 193 -22.38 -28.42 -25.53
CA ILE A 193 -22.17 -29.79 -25.01
C ILE A 193 -23.16 -30.07 -23.86
N ALA A 194 -23.36 -29.11 -22.95
CA ALA A 194 -24.33 -29.25 -21.86
C ALA A 194 -25.78 -29.40 -22.35
N ARG A 195 -26.14 -28.76 -23.47
CA ARG A 195 -27.45 -28.93 -24.13
C ARG A 195 -27.62 -30.26 -24.85
N GLN A 196 -26.52 -30.94 -25.18
CA GLN A 196 -26.52 -32.25 -25.86
C GLN A 196 -26.36 -33.43 -24.91
N ALA A 197 -26.08 -33.18 -23.63
CA ALA A 197 -26.08 -34.23 -22.61
C ALA A 197 -27.51 -34.78 -22.44
N PRO A 198 -27.73 -36.10 -22.53
CA PRO A 198 -29.02 -36.68 -22.22
C PRO A 198 -29.38 -36.30 -20.78
N GLY A 199 -30.58 -35.76 -20.59
CA GLY A 199 -31.10 -35.42 -19.27
C GLY A 199 -31.17 -36.66 -18.36
N PRO A 200 -31.20 -36.47 -17.03
CA PRO A 200 -31.25 -37.58 -16.10
C PRO A 200 -32.47 -38.46 -16.40
N THR A 201 -32.22 -39.73 -16.62
CA THR A 201 -33.18 -40.75 -17.09
C THR A 201 -33.55 -41.74 -15.99
N GLY A 202 -32.94 -41.62 -14.82
CA GLY A 202 -33.24 -42.44 -13.66
C GLY A 202 -34.62 -42.18 -13.08
N MET A 203 -35.18 -43.21 -12.43
CA MET A 203 -36.37 -43.04 -11.61
C MET A 203 -36.07 -42.13 -10.40
N PRO A 204 -37.05 -41.38 -9.88
CA PRO A 204 -36.86 -40.54 -8.71
C PRO A 204 -36.32 -41.33 -7.51
N PHE A 205 -35.50 -40.68 -6.68
CA PHE A 205 -34.93 -41.29 -5.49
C PHE A 205 -36.00 -41.83 -4.54
N SER A 206 -37.13 -41.14 -4.39
CA SER A 206 -38.26 -41.62 -3.60
C SER A 206 -38.72 -43.01 -4.01
N VAL A 207 -38.87 -43.25 -5.31
CA VAL A 207 -39.33 -44.51 -5.92
C VAL A 207 -38.27 -45.61 -5.78
N ALA A 208 -36.98 -45.25 -5.92
CA ALA A 208 -35.87 -46.20 -5.72
C ALA A 208 -35.70 -46.63 -4.27
N ALA A 209 -35.83 -45.68 -3.34
CA ALA A 209 -35.80 -45.95 -1.92
C ALA A 209 -36.99 -46.83 -1.51
N ASP A 210 -38.20 -46.57 -2.02
CA ASP A 210 -39.38 -47.40 -1.71
C ASP A 210 -39.22 -48.85 -2.16
N LYS A 211 -38.68 -49.09 -3.36
CA LYS A 211 -38.39 -50.45 -3.83
C LYS A 211 -37.40 -51.17 -2.92
N THR A 212 -36.37 -50.46 -2.45
CA THR A 212 -35.34 -51.03 -1.58
C THR A 212 -35.87 -51.30 -0.17
N ILE A 213 -36.68 -50.39 0.37
CA ILE A 213 -37.32 -50.54 1.68
C ILE A 213 -38.35 -51.68 1.65
N ALA A 214 -39.15 -51.78 0.58
CA ALA A 214 -40.09 -52.87 0.39
C ALA A 214 -39.40 -54.25 0.33
N ALA A 215 -38.30 -54.36 -0.43
CA ALA A 215 -37.50 -55.58 -0.49
C ALA A 215 -36.89 -55.96 0.87
N LYS A 216 -36.43 -54.97 1.66
CA LYS A 216 -35.95 -55.20 3.03
C LYS A 216 -37.05 -55.66 3.97
N ARG A 217 -38.24 -55.07 3.86
CA ARG A 217 -39.42 -55.42 4.66
C ARG A 217 -39.88 -56.86 4.41
N GLU A 218 -39.78 -57.32 3.16
CA GLU A 218 -40.11 -58.70 2.79
C GLU A 218 -39.11 -59.72 3.34
N THR A 219 -37.83 -59.36 3.43
CA THR A 219 -36.76 -60.27 3.90
C THR A 219 -36.61 -60.31 5.42
N HIS A 220 -36.84 -59.21 6.14
CA HIS A 220 -36.57 -59.10 7.57
C HIS A 220 -37.83 -58.92 8.43
N GLY A 221 -39.00 -58.82 7.79
CA GLY A 221 -40.28 -58.69 8.45
C GLY A 221 -40.72 -57.23 8.70
N PRO A 222 -42.02 -57.00 8.95
CA PRO A 222 -42.61 -55.66 8.97
C PRO A 222 -42.24 -54.81 10.18
N ASN A 223 -41.64 -55.40 11.23
CA ASN A 223 -41.27 -54.74 12.48
C ASN A 223 -39.74 -54.57 12.64
N ASP A 224 -38.97 -54.68 11.55
CA ASP A 224 -37.53 -54.45 11.61
C ASP A 224 -37.24 -52.97 11.90
N PRO A 225 -36.53 -52.63 12.99
CA PRO A 225 -36.15 -51.25 13.31
C PRO A 225 -35.33 -50.57 12.20
N GLU A 226 -34.64 -51.33 11.35
CA GLU A 226 -33.90 -50.81 10.21
C GLU A 226 -34.83 -50.24 9.12
N VAL A 227 -36.01 -50.82 8.92
CA VAL A 227 -37.01 -50.33 7.95
C VAL A 227 -37.49 -48.93 8.37
N GLY A 228 -37.83 -48.75 9.65
CA GLY A 228 -38.24 -47.44 10.17
C GLY A 228 -37.13 -46.39 10.10
N ALA A 229 -35.87 -46.79 10.34
CA ALA A 229 -34.72 -45.90 10.20
C ALA A 229 -34.48 -45.47 8.74
N LEU A 230 -34.69 -46.36 7.77
CA LEU A 230 -34.56 -46.06 6.34
C LEU A 230 -35.67 -45.14 5.84
N GLU A 231 -36.91 -45.34 6.27
CA GLU A 231 -38.02 -44.43 5.95
C GLU A 231 -37.75 -43.02 6.49
N HIS A 232 -37.28 -42.91 7.74
CA HIS A 232 -36.93 -41.63 8.33
C HIS A 232 -35.79 -40.94 7.57
N ARG A 233 -34.71 -41.66 7.25
CA ARG A 233 -33.57 -41.10 6.48
C ARG A 233 -33.96 -40.69 5.06
N LYS A 234 -34.82 -41.46 4.39
CA LYS A 234 -35.40 -41.09 3.09
C LYS A 234 -36.13 -39.76 3.18
N MET A 235 -37.01 -39.61 4.17
CA MET A 235 -37.80 -38.38 4.37
C MET A 235 -36.89 -37.17 4.62
N VAL A 236 -35.89 -37.31 5.49
CA VAL A 236 -34.94 -36.23 5.82
C VAL A 236 -34.11 -35.85 4.60
N PHE A 237 -33.63 -36.83 3.81
CA PHE A 237 -32.87 -36.57 2.60
C PHE A 237 -33.69 -35.81 1.55
N ILE A 238 -34.92 -36.22 1.30
CA ILE A 238 -35.83 -35.54 0.37
C ILE A 238 -36.16 -34.12 0.88
N GLY A 239 -36.39 -33.96 2.18
CA GLY A 239 -36.69 -32.66 2.78
C GLY A 239 -35.56 -31.65 2.68
N LEU A 240 -34.30 -32.10 2.71
CA LEU A 240 -33.12 -31.23 2.66
C LEU A 240 -32.59 -31.00 1.25
N ILE A 241 -32.61 -32.02 0.38
CA ILE A 241 -31.92 -32.00 -0.93
C ILE A 241 -32.90 -32.03 -2.12
N GLY A 242 -34.16 -32.41 -1.88
CA GLY A 242 -35.19 -32.54 -2.90
C GLY A 242 -35.21 -33.92 -3.58
N ASP A 243 -36.39 -34.33 -4.04
CA ASP A 243 -36.57 -35.57 -4.81
C ASP A 243 -36.22 -35.34 -6.28
N ARG A 244 -35.15 -35.99 -6.73
CA ARG A 244 -34.62 -35.93 -8.09
C ARG A 244 -34.33 -37.35 -8.58
N PRO A 245 -34.17 -37.54 -9.90
CA PRO A 245 -33.65 -38.79 -10.45
C PRO A 245 -32.34 -39.20 -9.75
N VAL A 246 -32.16 -40.50 -9.48
CA VAL A 246 -30.98 -41.01 -8.75
C VAL A 246 -29.66 -40.62 -9.44
N ASP A 247 -29.66 -40.49 -10.76
CA ASP A 247 -28.52 -40.09 -11.61
C ASP A 247 -28.31 -38.56 -11.68
N ALA A 248 -29.21 -37.75 -11.11
CA ALA A 248 -29.14 -36.30 -11.09
C ALA A 248 -28.48 -35.72 -9.83
N TYR A 249 -28.10 -36.55 -8.86
CA TYR A 249 -27.42 -36.10 -7.65
C TYR A 249 -25.91 -35.98 -7.89
N SER A 250 -25.37 -34.82 -7.54
CA SER A 250 -23.95 -34.52 -7.61
C SER A 250 -23.25 -34.81 -6.28
N ARG A 251 -21.91 -34.79 -6.29
CA ARG A 251 -21.10 -34.88 -5.06
C ARG A 251 -21.40 -33.74 -4.07
N GLU A 252 -21.74 -32.56 -4.58
CA GLU A 252 -22.05 -31.37 -3.79
C GLU A 252 -23.37 -31.51 -3.04
N ASP A 253 -24.35 -32.18 -3.66
CA ASP A 253 -25.64 -32.49 -3.04
C ASP A 253 -25.46 -33.40 -1.82
N LEU A 254 -24.62 -34.43 -1.94
CA LEU A 254 -24.31 -35.34 -0.83
C LEU A 254 -23.53 -34.64 0.29
N GLN A 255 -22.60 -33.76 -0.06
CA GLN A 255 -21.86 -32.97 0.94
C GLN A 255 -22.79 -32.00 1.69
N SER A 256 -23.75 -31.38 0.98
CA SER A 256 -24.75 -30.50 1.58
C SER A 256 -25.64 -31.24 2.57
N PHE A 257 -26.02 -32.48 2.25
CA PHE A 257 -26.77 -33.34 3.17
C PHE A 257 -26.00 -33.66 4.45
N VAL A 258 -24.71 -34.05 4.31
CA VAL A 258 -23.85 -34.36 5.46
C VAL A 258 -23.68 -33.12 6.35
N ASN A 259 -23.47 -31.95 5.75
CA ASN A 259 -23.30 -30.70 6.50
C ASN A 259 -24.58 -30.28 7.24
N ALA A 260 -25.76 -30.57 6.70
CA ALA A 260 -27.03 -30.25 7.34
C ALA A 260 -27.38 -31.18 8.53
N LEU A 261 -26.67 -32.30 8.68
CA LEU A 261 -26.84 -33.26 9.77
C LEU A 261 -25.79 -33.13 10.89
N ALA A 262 -24.76 -32.30 10.69
CA ALA A 262 -23.68 -32.02 11.65
C ALA A 262 -24.05 -30.86 12.58
#